data_AF-A0A5U8KB78-F1
#
_entry.id   AF-A0A5U8KB78-F1
#
_cell.length_a   1.000
_cell.length_b   1.000
_cell.length_c   1.000
_cell.angle_alpha   90.00
_cell.angle_beta   90.00
_cell.angle_gamma   90.00
#
_symmetry.space_group_name_H-M   'P 1'
#
loop_
_entity.id
_entity.type
_entity.pdbx_description
1 polymer ?
#
loop_
_entity_poly.entity_id
_entity_poly.type
_entity_poly.pdbx_seq_one_letter_code
_entity_poly.pdbx_strand_id
1 'polypeptide(L)'
;LVTKSTDFLSRNPEITSLFQDYVQNCVMGDIYLNHKYSLEELMNSADPYTLIFSKPSPLRHVPNNNYNFLDKPLQKELFITCLQASTELKQRLAVDSAQGGKTWSYYVRQLFGGRPDPNLLFSQMLGDSYSYFYGSSQSASQIIRQNVTINALREGITSYAARSGDTASLMNLATTSSMEKQRLAHASIGQVALRSLPMMQTILTGIAIGIFPLLVLAAVFNKLTLSVLKGYVFALMWLQSWPLLYAILNSAMTFYARQNGAPVVLSEISQIQLKYSDLATTAGYISMMIPPLSWAMVKG
;
A
#
# COMPACT_ATOMS: atom_id res chain seq x y z
N LEU A 1 -5.61 6.15 -0.86
CA LEU A 1 -6.40 5.86 0.35
C LEU A 1 -6.66 4.37 0.48
N VAL A 2 -7.19 3.72 -0.57
CA VAL A 2 -7.37 2.26 -0.67
C VAL A 2 -6.16 1.47 -0.20
N THR A 3 -4.97 1.72 -0.76
CA THR A 3 -3.73 1.04 -0.35
C THR A 3 -3.35 1.22 1.12
N LYS A 4 -3.63 2.38 1.73
CA LYS A 4 -3.36 2.56 3.16
C LYS A 4 -4.39 1.83 4.01
N SER A 5 -5.63 1.72 3.53
CA SER A 5 -6.70 1.03 4.26
C SER A 5 -6.51 -0.47 4.33
N THR A 6 -5.82 -1.08 3.37
CA THR A 6 -5.51 -2.52 3.41
C THR A 6 -4.51 -2.89 4.51
N ASP A 7 -3.81 -1.92 5.10
CA ASP A 7 -2.90 -2.11 6.24
C ASP A 7 -3.53 -1.69 7.59
N PHE A 8 -4.84 -1.45 7.63
CA PHE A 8 -5.51 -1.05 8.88
C PHE A 8 -5.56 -2.20 9.88
N LEU A 9 -5.18 -1.91 11.12
CA LEU A 9 -5.15 -2.80 12.27
C LEU A 9 -5.96 -2.18 13.41
N SER A 10 -6.55 -3.03 14.26
CA SER A 10 -7.19 -2.58 15.49
C SER A 10 -6.17 -1.86 16.37
N ARG A 11 -6.53 -0.68 16.86
CA ARG A 11 -5.74 0.10 17.83
C ARG A 11 -6.18 -0.11 19.28
N ASN A 12 -7.18 -0.97 19.50
CA ASN A 12 -7.56 -1.39 20.83
C ASN A 12 -6.83 -2.69 21.21
N PRO A 13 -5.91 -2.67 22.21
CA PRO A 13 -5.11 -3.83 22.57
C PRO A 13 -5.94 -5.00 23.10
N GLU A 14 -7.05 -4.73 23.79
CA GLU A 14 -7.93 -5.77 24.32
C GLU A 14 -8.64 -6.51 23.18
N ILE A 15 -9.10 -5.77 22.15
CA ILE A 15 -9.69 -6.37 20.94
C ILE A 15 -8.65 -7.19 20.20
N THR A 16 -7.44 -6.66 20.02
CA THR A 16 -6.36 -7.35 19.29
C THR A 16 -5.98 -8.66 19.98
N SER A 17 -5.81 -8.65 21.31
CA SER A 17 -5.49 -9.86 22.08
C SER A 17 -6.62 -10.90 21.98
N LEU A 18 -7.87 -10.53 22.27
CA LEU A 18 -8.98 -11.50 22.20
C LEU A 18 -9.17 -12.02 20.77
N PHE A 19 -8.97 -11.18 19.75
CA PHE A 19 -9.08 -11.60 18.36
C PHE A 19 -7.98 -12.60 17.98
N GLN A 20 -6.74 -12.38 18.40
CA GLN A 20 -5.65 -13.34 18.19
C GLN A 20 -5.99 -14.70 18.82
N ASP A 21 -6.45 -14.71 20.07
CA ASP A 21 -6.84 -15.93 20.78
C ASP A 21 -8.04 -16.62 20.12
N TYR A 22 -9.00 -15.85 19.62
CA TYR A 22 -10.14 -16.35 18.83
C TYR A 22 -9.68 -17.01 17.52
N VAL A 23 -8.76 -16.40 16.79
CA VAL A 23 -8.28 -16.99 15.53
C VAL A 23 -7.56 -18.32 15.78
N GLN A 24 -6.74 -18.39 16.81
CA GLN A 24 -5.97 -19.60 17.13
C GLN A 24 -6.85 -20.74 17.62
N ASN A 25 -7.73 -20.47 18.58
CA ASN A 25 -8.48 -21.55 19.24
C ASN A 25 -9.80 -21.86 18.51
N CYS A 26 -10.44 -20.84 17.93
CA CYS A 26 -11.75 -20.98 17.29
C CYS A 26 -11.62 -21.17 15.78
N VAL A 27 -11.01 -20.21 15.06
CA VAL A 27 -10.96 -20.21 13.59
C VAL A 27 -10.10 -21.35 13.07
N MET A 28 -8.87 -21.50 13.55
CA MET A 28 -7.99 -22.59 13.13
C MET A 28 -8.53 -23.94 13.56
N GLY A 29 -9.07 -24.05 14.76
CA GLY A 29 -9.75 -25.27 15.17
C GLY A 29 -10.92 -25.60 14.22
N ASP A 30 -11.68 -24.62 13.74
CA ASP A 30 -12.82 -24.85 12.84
C ASP A 30 -12.36 -25.29 11.45
N ILE A 31 -11.18 -24.85 11.00
CA ILE A 31 -10.54 -25.29 9.76
C ILE A 31 -10.02 -26.73 9.88
N TYR A 32 -9.22 -27.01 10.91
CA TYR A 32 -8.46 -28.27 11.00
C TYR A 32 -9.24 -29.44 11.61
N LEU A 33 -10.16 -29.19 12.55
CA LEU A 33 -10.85 -30.27 13.26
C LEU A 33 -12.31 -30.41 12.84
N ASN A 34 -13.00 -29.29 12.58
CA ASN A 34 -14.42 -29.33 12.20
C ASN A 34 -14.63 -29.22 10.68
N HIS A 35 -13.57 -28.91 9.92
CA HIS A 35 -13.60 -28.70 8.47
C HIS A 35 -14.77 -27.82 7.98
N LYS A 36 -15.11 -26.76 8.74
CA LYS A 36 -16.25 -25.88 8.41
C LYS A 36 -15.99 -25.02 7.17
N TYR A 37 -14.74 -24.63 6.97
CA TYR A 37 -14.21 -23.89 5.82
C TYR A 37 -12.71 -24.15 5.74
N SER A 38 -12.13 -23.95 4.56
CA SER A 38 -10.68 -24.12 4.37
C SER A 38 -9.92 -22.82 4.61
N LEU A 39 -8.60 -22.91 4.82
CA LEU A 39 -7.73 -21.74 4.87
C LEU A 39 -7.76 -20.98 3.53
N GLU A 40 -7.81 -21.69 2.41
CA GLU A 40 -7.91 -21.11 1.07
C GLU A 40 -9.22 -20.33 0.89
N GLU A 41 -10.34 -20.91 1.30
CA GLU A 41 -11.65 -20.26 1.27
C GLU A 41 -11.67 -19.01 2.16
N LEU A 42 -11.05 -19.06 3.35
CA LEU A 42 -10.95 -17.90 4.24
C LEU A 42 -10.09 -16.78 3.63
N MET A 43 -8.97 -17.13 2.99
CA MET A 43 -8.04 -16.17 2.39
C MET A 43 -8.57 -15.54 1.10
N ASN A 44 -9.39 -16.26 0.34
CA ASN A 44 -10.00 -15.80 -0.91
C ASN A 44 -11.43 -15.26 -0.72
N SER A 45 -11.97 -15.31 0.50
CA SER A 45 -13.33 -14.83 0.77
C SER A 45 -13.45 -13.32 0.58
N ALA A 46 -14.54 -12.92 -0.09
CA ALA A 46 -14.93 -11.53 -0.23
C ALA A 46 -15.48 -10.91 1.07
N ASP A 47 -15.81 -11.72 2.08
CA ASP A 47 -16.23 -11.27 3.42
C ASP A 47 -15.80 -12.27 4.51
N PRO A 48 -14.51 -12.26 4.89
CA PRO A 48 -14.00 -13.14 5.93
C PRO A 48 -14.56 -12.80 7.31
N TYR A 49 -15.08 -11.57 7.52
CA TYR A 49 -15.70 -11.16 8.78
C TYR A 49 -16.99 -11.94 9.03
N THR A 50 -17.88 -12.01 8.05
CA THR A 50 -19.11 -12.79 8.21
C THR A 50 -18.81 -14.29 8.29
N LEU A 51 -17.82 -14.79 7.55
CA LEU A 51 -17.44 -16.21 7.55
C LEU A 51 -17.06 -16.69 8.96
N ILE A 52 -16.11 -16.03 9.63
CA ILE A 52 -15.58 -16.47 10.94
C ILE A 52 -16.57 -16.28 12.10
N PHE A 53 -17.57 -15.40 11.94
CA PHE A 53 -18.55 -15.10 12.99
C PHE A 53 -19.93 -15.73 12.75
N SER A 54 -20.15 -16.39 11.61
CA SER A 54 -21.45 -16.96 11.25
C SER A 54 -21.87 -18.16 12.11
N LYS A 55 -20.94 -19.08 12.38
CA LYS A 55 -21.20 -20.34 13.11
C LYS A 55 -20.05 -20.70 14.05
N PRO A 56 -19.83 -19.94 15.15
CA PRO A 56 -18.78 -20.22 16.11
C PRO A 56 -19.03 -21.55 16.84
N SER A 57 -17.96 -22.25 17.21
CA SER A 57 -18.07 -23.52 17.96
C SER A 57 -18.45 -23.29 19.44
N PRO A 58 -19.55 -23.86 19.96
CA PRO A 58 -19.98 -23.61 21.33
C PRO A 58 -19.13 -24.33 22.39
N LEU A 59 -18.39 -25.37 22.00
CA LEU A 59 -17.59 -26.21 22.88
C LEU A 59 -16.13 -25.79 22.99
N ARG A 60 -15.67 -24.89 22.13
CA ARG A 60 -14.29 -24.40 22.19
C ARG A 60 -14.21 -23.16 23.05
N HIS A 61 -13.06 -23.00 23.67
CA HIS A 61 -12.81 -21.92 24.60
C HIS A 61 -11.60 -21.10 24.18
N VAL A 62 -11.62 -19.82 24.55
CA VAL A 62 -10.47 -18.92 24.49
C VAL A 62 -10.10 -18.51 25.91
N PRO A 63 -8.81 -18.30 26.20
CA PRO A 63 -8.39 -17.76 27.48
C PRO A 63 -9.03 -16.39 27.72
N ASN A 64 -9.53 -16.17 28.93
CA ASN A 64 -10.00 -14.86 29.33
C ASN A 64 -8.90 -14.11 30.07
N ASN A 65 -8.34 -13.08 29.43
CA ASN A 65 -7.29 -12.25 30.01
C ASN A 65 -7.85 -11.04 30.79
N ASN A 66 -9.00 -11.22 31.47
CA ASN A 66 -9.73 -10.17 32.20
C ASN A 66 -10.06 -8.94 31.35
N TYR A 67 -10.63 -9.16 30.17
CA TYR A 67 -11.01 -8.07 29.28
C TYR A 67 -12.12 -7.21 29.90
N ASN A 68 -11.84 -5.92 30.12
CA ASN A 68 -12.77 -4.98 30.78
C ASN A 68 -14.11 -4.82 30.04
N PHE A 69 -14.10 -5.15 28.76
CA PHE A 69 -15.24 -5.02 27.88
C PHE A 69 -16.20 -6.22 27.92
N LEU A 70 -15.81 -7.34 28.53
CA LEU A 70 -16.70 -8.47 28.73
C LEU A 70 -17.74 -8.16 29.81
N ASP A 71 -18.88 -8.84 29.77
CA ASP A 71 -19.86 -8.73 30.85
C ASP A 71 -19.26 -9.19 32.19
N LYS A 72 -19.65 -8.51 33.29
CA LYS A 72 -19.18 -8.80 34.66
C LYS A 72 -19.18 -10.29 35.06
N PRO A 73 -20.16 -11.14 34.69
CA PRO A 73 -20.07 -12.58 34.94
C PRO A 73 -18.93 -13.26 34.16
N LEU A 74 -18.74 -12.92 32.89
CA LEU A 74 -17.70 -13.48 32.02
C LEU A 74 -16.29 -13.06 32.46
N GLN A 75 -16.14 -11.84 32.99
CA GLN A 75 -14.85 -11.34 33.49
C GLN A 75 -14.20 -12.21 34.58
N LYS A 76 -14.99 -13.01 35.31
CA LYS A 76 -14.48 -13.88 36.39
C LYS A 76 -14.14 -15.30 35.93
N GLU A 77 -14.53 -15.67 34.72
CA GLU A 77 -14.24 -17.00 34.17
C GLU A 77 -12.82 -17.03 33.62
N LEU A 78 -12.08 -18.12 33.82
CA LEU A 78 -10.72 -18.29 33.28
C LEU A 78 -10.73 -18.46 31.75
N PHE A 79 -11.85 -18.95 31.22
CA PHE A 79 -12.05 -19.25 29.81
C PHE A 79 -13.47 -18.87 29.41
N ILE A 80 -13.62 -18.29 28.23
CA ILE A 80 -14.94 -18.00 27.64
C ILE A 80 -15.13 -18.85 26.38
N THR A 81 -16.37 -19.20 26.05
CA THR A 81 -16.65 -19.98 24.83
C THR A 81 -16.37 -19.15 23.58
N CYS A 82 -16.01 -19.79 22.47
CA CYS A 82 -15.87 -19.13 21.17
C CYS A 82 -17.19 -18.47 20.73
N LEU A 83 -18.35 -19.01 21.14
CA LEU A 83 -19.65 -18.38 20.90
C LEU A 83 -19.77 -17.03 21.62
N GLN A 84 -19.43 -16.97 22.91
CA GLN A 84 -19.43 -15.71 23.66
C GLN A 84 -18.37 -14.73 23.12
N ALA A 85 -17.14 -15.21 22.91
CA ALA A 85 -16.05 -14.40 22.36
C ALA A 85 -16.40 -13.82 20.98
N SER A 86 -17.05 -14.60 20.11
CA SER A 86 -17.48 -14.13 18.79
C SER A 86 -18.49 -12.99 18.87
N THR A 87 -19.43 -13.08 19.80
CA THR A 87 -20.50 -12.08 19.98
C THR A 87 -19.90 -10.76 20.45
N GLU A 88 -19.03 -10.83 21.47
CA GLU A 88 -18.33 -9.68 22.03
C GLU A 88 -17.38 -9.04 21.01
N LEU A 89 -16.54 -9.85 20.35
CA LEU A 89 -15.63 -9.35 19.30
C LEU A 89 -16.39 -8.67 18.18
N LYS A 90 -17.50 -9.25 17.72
CA LYS A 90 -18.32 -8.70 16.64
C LYS A 90 -18.84 -7.31 17.00
N GLN A 91 -19.38 -7.14 18.21
CA GLN A 91 -19.87 -5.86 18.72
C GLN A 91 -18.75 -4.83 18.89
N ARG A 92 -17.63 -5.24 19.50
CA ARG A 92 -16.49 -4.35 19.78
C ARG A 92 -15.80 -3.89 18.51
N LEU A 93 -15.61 -4.77 17.52
CA LEU A 93 -15.09 -4.40 16.21
C LEU A 93 -16.03 -3.43 15.49
N ALA A 94 -17.35 -3.60 15.59
CA ALA A 94 -18.31 -2.68 14.97
C ALA A 94 -18.22 -1.26 15.54
N VAL A 95 -18.04 -1.13 16.87
CA VAL A 95 -17.87 0.19 17.51
C VAL A 95 -16.49 0.78 17.21
N ASP A 96 -15.43 -0.03 17.27
CA ASP A 96 -14.06 0.44 17.09
C ASP A 96 -13.74 0.92 15.66
N SER A 97 -14.39 0.30 14.66
CA SER A 97 -14.31 0.66 13.24
C SER A 97 -15.31 1.75 12.81
N ALA A 98 -16.23 2.17 13.68
CA ALA A 98 -17.19 3.23 13.39
C ALA A 98 -16.69 4.60 13.86
N GLN A 99 -17.38 5.67 13.42
CA GLN A 99 -17.10 7.03 13.86
C GLN A 99 -17.10 7.14 15.39
N GLY A 100 -16.00 7.61 15.97
CA GLY A 100 -15.81 7.68 17.43
C GLY A 100 -15.05 6.50 18.05
N GLY A 101 -14.83 5.41 17.31
CA GLY A 101 -13.97 4.30 17.73
C GLY A 101 -12.48 4.69 17.81
N LYS A 102 -11.69 3.91 18.57
CA LYS A 102 -10.25 4.18 18.73
C LYS A 102 -9.51 3.98 17.40
N THR A 103 -9.83 2.91 16.69
CA THR A 103 -9.23 2.63 15.38
C THR A 103 -9.64 3.67 14.34
N TRP A 104 -10.93 4.02 14.27
CA TRP A 104 -11.41 5.09 13.40
C TRP A 104 -10.68 6.41 13.65
N SER A 105 -10.71 6.91 14.90
CA SER A 105 -10.12 8.20 15.26
C SER A 105 -8.61 8.25 15.01
N TYR A 106 -7.90 7.14 15.26
CA TYR A 106 -6.48 7.02 14.96
C TYR A 106 -6.19 7.22 13.47
N TYR A 107 -6.87 6.47 12.59
CA TYR A 107 -6.61 6.55 11.15
C TYR A 107 -7.11 7.85 10.54
N VAL A 108 -8.23 8.40 11.00
CA VAL A 108 -8.69 9.74 10.62
C VAL A 108 -7.63 10.78 10.94
N ARG A 109 -7.10 10.79 12.18
CA ARG A 109 -6.08 11.75 12.60
C ARG A 109 -4.78 11.56 11.83
N GLN A 110 -4.37 10.32 11.56
CA GLN A 110 -3.15 10.03 10.81
C GLN A 110 -3.24 10.49 9.34
N LEU A 111 -4.42 10.38 8.73
CA LEU A 111 -4.59 10.67 7.30
C LEU A 111 -5.04 12.11 7.03
N PHE A 112 -5.78 12.73 7.95
CA PHE A 112 -6.44 14.03 7.77
C PHE A 112 -6.20 15.02 8.91
N GLY A 113 -5.26 14.74 9.82
CA GLY A 113 -4.93 15.61 10.96
C GLY A 113 -4.58 17.03 10.51
N GLY A 114 -5.49 17.97 10.76
CA GLY A 114 -5.35 19.39 10.38
C GLY A 114 -6.45 19.96 9.48
N ARG A 115 -7.41 19.15 9.02
CA ARG A 115 -8.55 19.63 8.20
C ARG A 115 -9.83 19.83 9.03
N PRO A 116 -10.69 20.81 8.69
CA PRO A 116 -12.06 20.86 9.23
C PRO A 116 -12.85 19.62 8.79
N ASP A 117 -13.61 19.04 9.71
CA ASP A 117 -14.46 17.84 9.52
C ASP A 117 -13.76 16.57 8.96
N PRO A 118 -12.68 16.10 9.61
CA PRO A 118 -11.88 14.98 9.10
C PRO A 118 -12.64 13.65 9.10
N ASN A 119 -13.69 13.50 9.93
CA ASN A 119 -14.55 12.32 9.97
C ASN A 119 -15.45 12.20 8.74
N LEU A 120 -16.09 13.29 8.32
CA LEU A 120 -16.96 13.31 7.13
C LEU A 120 -16.13 13.08 5.87
N LEU A 121 -15.03 13.83 5.75
CA LEU A 121 -14.11 13.74 4.61
C LEU A 121 -13.52 12.34 4.47
N PHE A 122 -13.09 11.73 5.59
CA PHE A 122 -12.60 10.36 5.57
C PHE A 122 -13.67 9.36 5.17
N SER A 123 -14.89 9.51 5.68
CA SER A 123 -16.00 8.61 5.37
C SER A 123 -16.35 8.62 3.88
N GLN A 124 -16.47 9.82 3.30
CA GLN A 124 -16.78 10.00 1.88
C GLN A 124 -15.63 9.53 1.00
N MET A 125 -14.41 10.05 1.22
CA MET A 125 -13.28 9.70 0.36
C MET A 125 -12.93 8.21 0.40
N LEU A 126 -13.06 7.55 1.56
CA LEU A 126 -12.80 6.12 1.66
C LEU A 126 -13.89 5.31 0.94
N GLY A 127 -15.16 5.64 1.15
CA GLY A 127 -16.29 5.00 0.47
C GLY A 127 -16.24 5.18 -1.05
N ASP A 128 -16.06 6.42 -1.52
CA ASP A 128 -15.98 6.76 -2.95
C ASP A 128 -14.79 6.06 -3.62
N SER A 129 -13.63 6.01 -2.93
CA SER A 129 -12.47 5.30 -3.47
C SER A 129 -12.74 3.80 -3.62
N TYR A 130 -13.40 3.16 -2.65
CA TYR A 130 -13.74 1.74 -2.74
C TYR A 130 -14.81 1.47 -3.80
N SER A 131 -15.81 2.34 -3.94
CA SER A 131 -16.79 2.26 -5.02
C SER A 131 -16.13 2.38 -6.39
N TYR A 132 -15.14 3.26 -6.53
CA TYR A 132 -14.41 3.47 -7.78
C TYR A 132 -13.52 2.29 -8.18
N PHE A 133 -12.80 1.69 -7.23
CA PHE A 133 -11.85 0.61 -7.50
C PHE A 133 -12.44 -0.80 -7.43
N TYR A 134 -13.45 -1.03 -6.57
CA TYR A 134 -14.03 -2.36 -6.32
C TYR A 134 -15.50 -2.47 -6.71
N GLY A 135 -16.13 -1.40 -7.23
CA GLY A 135 -17.55 -1.41 -7.65
C GLY A 135 -18.53 -1.67 -6.50
N SER A 136 -18.07 -1.57 -5.25
CA SER A 136 -18.84 -1.92 -4.06
C SER A 136 -19.13 -0.67 -3.22
N SER A 137 -20.40 -0.38 -2.98
CA SER A 137 -20.86 0.81 -2.23
C SER A 137 -20.80 0.61 -0.70
N GLN A 138 -19.69 0.06 -0.19
CA GLN A 138 -19.53 -0.15 1.25
C GLN A 138 -19.29 1.17 1.98
N SER A 139 -19.81 1.27 3.21
CA SER A 139 -19.49 2.39 4.08
C SER A 139 -18.02 2.34 4.52
N ALA A 140 -17.43 3.50 4.82
CA ALA A 140 -16.08 3.57 5.36
C ALA A 140 -15.89 2.72 6.62
N SER A 141 -16.90 2.61 7.48
CA SER A 141 -16.86 1.76 8.67
C SER A 141 -16.84 0.27 8.32
N GLN A 142 -17.62 -0.17 7.32
CA GLN A 142 -17.57 -1.54 6.82
C GLN A 142 -16.20 -1.87 6.22
N ILE A 143 -15.65 -0.96 5.41
CA ILE A 143 -14.32 -1.09 4.81
C ILE A 143 -13.24 -1.22 5.89
N ILE A 144 -13.27 -0.38 6.92
CA ILE A 144 -12.28 -0.44 8.00
C ILE A 144 -12.43 -1.73 8.79
N ARG A 145 -13.67 -2.10 9.16
CA ARG A 145 -13.93 -3.35 9.88
C ARG A 145 -13.42 -4.56 9.12
N GLN A 146 -13.67 -4.60 7.81
CA GLN A 146 -13.24 -5.70 6.96
C GLN A 146 -11.72 -5.77 6.87
N ASN A 147 -11.03 -4.65 6.61
CA ASN A 147 -9.57 -4.63 6.54
C ASN A 147 -8.91 -4.97 7.88
N VAL A 148 -9.43 -4.42 8.99
CA VAL A 148 -8.96 -4.75 10.35
C VAL A 148 -9.11 -6.24 10.63
N THR A 149 -10.23 -6.83 10.23
CA THR A 149 -10.48 -8.27 10.39
C THR A 149 -9.53 -9.11 9.54
N ILE A 150 -9.31 -8.74 8.27
CA ILE A 150 -8.37 -9.44 7.38
C ILE A 150 -6.96 -9.43 7.97
N ASN A 151 -6.50 -8.26 8.44
CA ASN A 151 -5.15 -8.15 8.99
C ASN A 151 -5.01 -8.86 10.33
N ALA A 152 -6.02 -8.79 11.19
CA ALA A 152 -6.04 -9.53 12.44
C ALA A 152 -6.10 -11.06 12.21
N LEU A 153 -6.79 -11.51 11.16
CA LEU A 153 -6.75 -12.91 10.73
C LEU A 153 -5.37 -13.30 10.26
N ARG A 154 -4.72 -12.52 9.40
CA ARG A 154 -3.34 -12.76 8.95
C ARG A 154 -2.37 -12.85 10.13
N GLU A 155 -2.45 -11.93 11.08
CA GLU A 155 -1.62 -11.94 12.29
C GLU A 155 -1.93 -13.16 13.18
N GLY A 156 -3.21 -13.48 13.38
CA GLY A 156 -3.62 -14.67 14.14
C GLY A 156 -3.14 -15.97 13.49
N ILE A 157 -3.32 -16.11 12.17
CA ILE A 157 -2.86 -17.25 11.37
C ILE A 157 -1.34 -17.38 11.44
N THR A 158 -0.64 -16.27 11.27
CA THR A 158 0.82 -16.28 11.28
C THR A 158 1.39 -16.63 12.65
N SER A 159 0.80 -16.08 13.72
CA SER A 159 1.17 -16.41 15.10
C SER A 159 0.86 -17.86 15.47
N TYR A 160 -0.20 -18.45 14.89
CA TYR A 160 -0.54 -19.86 15.08
C TYR A 160 0.46 -20.76 14.39
N ALA A 161 0.79 -20.46 13.13
CA ALA A 161 1.77 -21.21 12.35
C ALA A 161 3.18 -21.14 12.97
N ALA A 162 3.57 -19.98 13.51
CA ALA A 162 4.84 -19.81 14.23
C ALA A 162 4.93 -20.68 15.49
N ARG A 163 3.82 -20.90 16.20
CA ARG A 163 3.75 -21.78 17.38
C ARG A 163 3.62 -23.26 17.04
N SER A 164 2.95 -23.57 15.94
CA SER A 164 2.61 -24.94 15.54
C SER A 164 3.67 -25.58 14.63
N GLY A 165 4.68 -24.82 14.21
CA GLY A 165 5.77 -25.31 13.34
C GLY A 165 5.41 -25.45 11.86
N ASP A 166 4.20 -25.04 11.44
CA ASP A 166 3.71 -25.12 10.06
C ASP A 166 4.15 -23.89 9.23
N THR A 167 5.45 -23.84 8.90
CA THR A 167 6.13 -22.69 8.28
C THR A 167 5.85 -22.53 6.78
N ALA A 168 5.28 -23.53 6.10
CA ALA A 168 5.02 -23.48 4.66
C ALA A 168 3.90 -22.50 4.29
N SER A 169 2.81 -22.51 5.07
CA SER A 169 1.66 -21.61 4.87
C SER A 169 2.01 -20.14 5.15
N LEU A 170 2.97 -19.89 6.06
CA LEU A 170 3.51 -18.56 6.37
C LEU A 170 4.30 -17.95 5.22
N MET A 171 5.12 -18.77 4.56
CA MET A 171 6.03 -18.30 3.52
C MET A 171 5.26 -17.78 2.31
N ASN A 172 4.19 -18.47 1.88
CA ASN A 172 3.35 -18.03 0.77
C ASN A 172 2.55 -16.76 1.09
N LEU A 173 2.05 -16.63 2.33
CA LEU A 173 1.28 -15.46 2.75
C LEU A 173 2.16 -14.19 2.83
N ALA A 174 3.35 -14.31 3.43
CA ALA A 174 4.32 -13.22 3.54
C ALA A 174 4.87 -12.81 2.17
N THR A 175 5.13 -13.78 1.28
CA THR A 175 5.62 -13.51 -0.08
C THR A 175 4.55 -12.80 -0.91
N THR A 176 3.29 -13.23 -0.85
CA THR A 176 2.20 -12.60 -1.61
C THR A 176 1.95 -11.16 -1.16
N SER A 177 1.88 -10.90 0.15
CA SER A 177 1.74 -9.53 0.66
C SER A 177 2.94 -8.64 0.33
N SER A 178 4.15 -9.21 0.30
CA SER A 178 5.35 -8.45 -0.03
C SER A 178 5.39 -8.10 -1.52
N MET A 179 5.02 -9.05 -2.40
CA MET A 179 4.94 -8.82 -3.84
C MET A 179 3.89 -7.76 -4.20
N GLU A 180 2.71 -7.76 -3.57
CA GLU A 180 1.69 -6.73 -3.77
C GLU A 180 2.18 -5.34 -3.32
N LYS A 181 2.82 -5.27 -2.14
CA LYS A 181 3.43 -4.03 -1.65
C LYS A 181 4.55 -3.55 -2.56
N GLN A 182 5.35 -4.47 -3.09
CA GLN A 182 6.41 -4.17 -4.04
C GLN A 182 5.87 -3.69 -5.39
N ARG A 183 4.79 -4.29 -5.90
CA ARG A 183 4.10 -3.87 -7.12
C ARG A 183 3.54 -2.44 -6.98
N LEU A 184 2.94 -2.13 -5.83
CA LEU A 184 2.43 -0.79 -5.52
C LEU A 184 3.56 0.24 -5.31
N ALA A 185 4.67 -0.16 -4.69
CA ALA A 185 5.86 0.68 -4.56
C ALA A 185 6.49 0.97 -5.94
N HIS A 186 6.59 -0.03 -6.81
CA HIS A 186 7.05 0.13 -8.20
C HIS A 186 6.12 1.03 -9.01
N ALA A 187 4.81 0.94 -8.79
CA ALA A 187 3.84 1.85 -9.37
C ALA A 187 3.99 3.31 -8.86
N SER A 188 4.48 3.50 -7.63
CA SER A 188 4.80 4.83 -7.10
C SER A 188 6.13 5.37 -7.62
N ILE A 189 7.13 4.51 -7.87
CA ILE A 189 8.46 4.92 -8.33
C ILE A 189 8.38 5.60 -9.70
N GLY A 190 7.56 5.09 -10.62
CA GLY A 190 7.47 5.70 -11.94
C GLY A 190 6.78 7.07 -11.98
N GLN A 191 5.79 7.31 -11.11
CA GLN A 191 5.19 8.64 -10.91
C GLN A 191 6.17 9.63 -10.26
N VAL A 192 6.98 9.16 -9.30
CA VAL A 192 7.99 9.98 -8.64
C VAL A 192 9.15 10.29 -9.59
N ALA A 193 9.56 9.35 -10.43
CA ALA A 193 10.65 9.50 -11.39
C ALA A 193 10.41 10.69 -12.34
N LEU A 194 9.23 10.76 -12.96
CA LEU A 194 8.86 11.85 -13.88
C LEU A 194 8.94 13.23 -13.20
N ARG A 195 8.72 13.30 -11.88
CA ARG A 195 8.80 14.54 -11.11
C ARG A 195 10.20 14.83 -10.57
N SER A 196 11.02 13.82 -10.28
CA SER A 196 12.36 13.97 -9.72
C SER A 196 13.45 14.23 -10.76
N LEU A 197 13.22 13.83 -12.01
CA LEU A 197 14.21 13.97 -13.08
C LEU A 197 14.51 15.43 -13.49
N PRO A 198 13.51 16.34 -13.63
CA PRO A 198 13.78 17.77 -13.89
C PRO A 198 14.58 18.43 -12.77
N MET A 199 14.35 17.99 -11.53
CA MET A 199 15.09 18.45 -10.36
C MET A 199 16.55 18.00 -10.43
N MET A 200 16.81 16.74 -10.82
CA MET A 200 18.16 16.20 -10.98
C MET A 200 18.96 16.93 -12.06
N GLN A 201 18.34 17.19 -13.22
CA GLN A 201 18.97 17.97 -14.28
C GLN A 201 19.35 19.38 -13.80
N THR A 202 18.43 20.07 -13.13
CA THR A 202 18.66 21.43 -12.62
C THR A 202 19.85 21.48 -11.66
N ILE A 203 19.95 20.51 -10.74
CA ILE A 203 21.07 20.40 -9.80
C ILE A 203 22.38 20.17 -10.54
N LEU A 204 22.43 19.23 -11.49
CA LEU A 204 23.65 18.91 -12.24
C LEU A 204 24.09 20.07 -13.15
N THR A 205 23.16 20.78 -13.79
CA THR A 205 23.48 22.00 -14.54
C THR A 205 24.01 23.10 -13.64
N GLY A 206 23.44 23.27 -12.44
CA GLY A 206 23.97 24.19 -11.43
C GLY A 206 25.40 23.87 -11.01
N ILE A 207 25.71 22.58 -10.78
CA ILE A 207 27.08 22.11 -10.49
C ILE A 207 28.01 22.37 -11.68
N ALA A 208 27.57 22.09 -12.91
CA ALA A 208 28.37 22.32 -14.11
C ALA A 208 28.72 23.80 -14.31
N ILE A 209 27.81 24.72 -14.01
CA ILE A 209 28.08 26.16 -14.04
C ILE A 209 29.03 26.55 -12.90
N GLY A 210 28.82 26.02 -11.69
CA GLY A 210 29.68 26.31 -10.53
C GLY A 210 31.13 25.83 -10.67
N ILE A 211 31.36 24.75 -11.42
CA ILE A 211 32.71 24.21 -11.69
C ILE A 211 33.42 25.00 -12.82
N PHE A 212 32.71 25.79 -13.63
CA PHE A 212 33.28 26.53 -14.75
C PHE A 212 34.49 27.43 -14.37
N PRO A 213 34.45 28.26 -13.32
CA PRO A 213 35.59 29.10 -12.95
C PRO A 213 36.83 28.29 -12.54
N LEU A 214 36.63 27.14 -11.89
CA LEU A 214 37.71 26.22 -11.52
C LEU A 214 38.37 25.60 -12.76
N LEU A 215 37.58 25.27 -13.78
CA LEU A 215 38.10 24.77 -15.06
C LEU A 215 38.87 25.85 -15.82
N VAL A 216 38.41 27.10 -15.78
CA VAL A 216 39.13 28.24 -16.37
C VAL A 216 40.48 28.45 -15.68
N LEU A 217 40.55 28.33 -14.35
CA LEU A 217 41.81 28.39 -13.60
C LEU A 217 42.74 27.20 -13.95
N ALA A 218 42.19 25.99 -14.05
CA ALA A 218 42.95 24.80 -14.43
C ALA A 218 43.46 24.87 -15.88
N ALA A 219 42.70 25.49 -16.78
CA ALA A 219 43.04 25.70 -18.19
C ALA A 219 44.25 26.63 -18.40
N VAL A 220 44.62 27.46 -17.42
CA VAL A 220 45.83 28.29 -17.48
C VAL A 220 47.12 27.44 -17.39
N PHE A 221 47.04 26.22 -16.83
CA PHE A 221 48.15 25.27 -16.78
C PHE A 221 48.23 24.48 -18.10
N ASN A 222 49.06 25.02 -19.00
CA ASN A 222 49.20 24.83 -20.45
C ASN A 222 49.38 23.39 -21.04
N LYS A 223 49.10 22.29 -20.33
CA LYS A 223 49.26 20.92 -20.88
C LYS A 223 47.99 20.07 -20.97
N LEU A 224 46.85 20.48 -20.39
CA LEU A 224 45.60 19.71 -20.44
C LEU A 224 44.35 20.49 -20.89
N THR A 225 44.50 21.77 -21.20
CA THR A 225 43.40 22.72 -21.45
C THR A 225 42.38 22.25 -22.49
N LEU A 226 42.87 21.70 -23.60
CA LEU A 226 42.01 21.31 -24.73
C LEU A 226 41.20 20.03 -24.46
N SER A 227 41.77 19.10 -23.67
CA SER A 227 41.07 17.87 -23.27
C SER A 227 40.01 18.15 -22.21
N VAL A 228 40.34 19.02 -21.25
CA VAL A 228 39.42 19.42 -20.16
C VAL A 228 38.25 20.24 -20.71
N LEU A 229 38.52 21.20 -21.62
CA LEU A 229 37.47 22.00 -22.26
C LEU A 229 36.54 21.14 -23.12
N LYS A 230 37.09 20.19 -23.90
CA LYS A 230 36.29 19.22 -24.65
C LYS A 230 35.39 18.41 -23.69
N GLY A 231 35.94 17.86 -22.62
CA GLY A 231 35.17 17.12 -21.62
C GLY A 231 34.03 17.93 -21.00
N TYR A 232 34.24 19.21 -20.74
CA TYR A 232 33.21 20.12 -20.22
C TYR A 232 32.08 20.37 -21.23
N VAL A 233 32.42 20.65 -22.49
CA VAL A 233 31.41 20.83 -23.56
C VAL A 233 30.63 19.54 -23.79
N PHE A 234 31.29 18.37 -23.77
CA PHE A 234 30.63 17.07 -23.85
C PHE A 234 29.68 16.82 -22.65
N ALA A 235 30.08 17.16 -21.43
CA ALA A 235 29.23 17.03 -20.25
C ALA A 235 28.00 17.96 -20.30
N LEU A 236 28.15 19.18 -20.82
CA LEU A 236 27.03 20.08 -21.05
C LEU A 236 26.09 19.59 -22.16
N MET A 237 26.63 19.11 -23.28
CA MET A 237 25.82 18.51 -24.35
C MET A 237 25.05 17.28 -23.85
N TRP A 238 25.69 16.45 -23.01
CA TRP A 238 25.03 15.35 -22.32
C TRP A 238 23.86 15.83 -21.46
N LEU A 239 24.05 16.81 -20.59
CA LEU A 239 22.98 17.35 -19.74
C LEU A 239 21.84 18.00 -20.54
N GLN A 240 22.13 18.67 -21.66
CA GLN A 240 21.12 19.32 -22.50
C GLN A 240 20.35 18.35 -23.40
N SER A 241 20.89 17.15 -23.64
CA SER A 241 20.18 16.12 -24.41
C SER A 241 19.04 15.46 -23.63
N TRP A 242 19.02 15.59 -22.29
CA TRP A 242 17.99 14.97 -21.44
C TRP A 242 16.58 15.51 -21.75
N PRO A 243 16.31 16.84 -21.72
CA PRO A 243 15.00 17.40 -22.11
C PRO A 243 14.50 16.95 -23.48
N LEU A 244 15.41 16.80 -24.45
CA LEU A 244 15.06 16.38 -25.80
C LEU A 244 14.55 14.94 -25.81
N LEU A 245 15.25 14.04 -25.13
CA LEU A 245 14.82 12.65 -24.98
C LEU A 245 13.52 12.53 -24.19
N TYR A 246 13.30 13.39 -23.18
CA TYR A 246 12.02 13.48 -22.47
C TYR A 246 10.87 13.88 -23.38
N ALA A 247 11.06 14.91 -24.21
CA ALA A 247 10.04 15.37 -25.14
C ALA A 247 9.66 14.29 -26.14
N ILE A 248 10.64 13.55 -26.66
CA ILE A 248 10.43 12.42 -27.59
C ILE A 248 9.66 11.31 -26.90
N LEU A 249 10.08 10.90 -25.70
CA LEU A 249 9.43 9.84 -24.92
C LEU A 249 7.99 10.22 -24.57
N ASN A 250 7.76 11.46 -24.13
CA ASN A 250 6.43 11.95 -23.79
C ASN A 250 5.51 12.02 -25.02
N SER A 251 6.05 12.42 -26.17
CA SER A 251 5.32 12.41 -27.46
C SER A 251 4.96 10.98 -27.89
N ALA A 252 5.90 10.04 -27.80
CA ALA A 252 5.67 8.63 -28.11
C ALA A 252 4.62 7.99 -27.20
N MET A 253 4.67 8.28 -25.90
CA MET A 253 3.67 7.81 -24.93
C MET A 253 2.29 8.43 -25.19
N THR A 254 2.24 9.72 -25.54
CA THR A 254 0.98 10.38 -25.91
C THR A 254 0.39 9.80 -27.19
N PHE A 255 1.23 9.48 -28.18
CA PHE A 255 0.81 8.84 -29.43
C PHE A 255 0.28 7.42 -29.18
N TYR A 256 0.99 6.62 -28.38
CA TYR A 256 0.57 5.28 -28.00
C TYR A 256 -0.74 5.28 -27.18
N ALA A 257 -0.90 6.26 -26.29
CA ALA A 257 -2.14 6.46 -25.55
C ALA A 257 -3.31 6.87 -26.47
N ARG A 258 -3.06 7.68 -27.51
CA ARG A 258 -4.08 8.11 -28.47
C ARG A 258 -4.54 6.98 -29.39
N GLN A 259 -3.63 6.12 -29.87
CA GLN A 259 -4.01 4.98 -30.72
C GLN A 259 -4.84 3.93 -29.97
N ASN A 260 -4.67 3.82 -28.66
CA ASN A 260 -5.38 2.87 -27.81
C ASN A 260 -6.57 3.47 -27.04
N GLY A 261 -6.92 4.74 -27.28
CA GLY A 261 -7.95 5.48 -26.55
C GLY A 261 -9.30 5.51 -27.28
N ALA A 262 -10.26 4.71 -26.82
CA ALA A 262 -11.69 4.84 -27.14
C ALA A 262 -12.26 6.18 -26.60
N PRO A 263 -13.36 6.72 -27.19
CA PRO A 263 -13.85 8.06 -26.88
C PRO A 263 -14.22 8.22 -25.40
N VAL A 264 -13.82 9.36 -24.83
CA VAL A 264 -13.94 9.70 -23.40
C VAL A 264 -15.40 9.87 -23.01
N VAL A 265 -15.99 8.84 -22.40
CA VAL A 265 -17.27 8.94 -21.68
C VAL A 265 -17.00 8.87 -20.18
N LEU A 266 -17.73 9.68 -19.40
CA LEU A 266 -17.49 9.95 -17.97
C LEU A 266 -17.38 8.68 -17.07
N SER A 267 -17.87 7.52 -17.51
CA SER A 267 -17.78 6.24 -16.79
C SER A 267 -16.44 5.51 -16.95
N GLU A 268 -15.61 5.88 -17.92
CA GLU A 268 -14.35 5.19 -18.24
C GLU A 268 -13.11 5.90 -17.73
N ILE A 269 -13.26 7.06 -17.06
CA ILE A 269 -12.15 7.82 -16.45
C ILE A 269 -11.32 6.94 -15.51
N SER A 270 -11.91 5.90 -14.89
CA SER A 270 -11.25 4.93 -14.01
C SER A 270 -10.37 3.90 -14.70
N GLN A 271 -10.87 3.27 -15.75
CA GLN A 271 -10.08 2.32 -16.55
C GLN A 271 -8.98 3.03 -17.34
N ILE A 272 -9.27 4.26 -17.77
CA ILE A 272 -8.31 5.24 -18.26
C ILE A 272 -7.25 5.43 -17.16
N GLN A 273 -7.58 5.86 -15.95
CA GLN A 273 -6.57 6.19 -14.92
C GLN A 273 -5.65 5.03 -14.55
N LEU A 274 -6.16 3.80 -14.52
CA LEU A 274 -5.34 2.59 -14.30
C LEU A 274 -4.41 2.30 -15.48
N LYS A 275 -4.91 2.35 -16.73
CA LYS A 275 -4.06 2.23 -17.93
C LYS A 275 -3.02 3.35 -18.04
N TYR A 276 -3.40 4.58 -17.70
CA TYR A 276 -2.49 5.74 -17.65
C TYR A 276 -1.52 5.66 -16.46
N SER A 277 -1.88 4.99 -15.36
CA SER A 277 -0.96 4.72 -14.24
C SER A 277 0.10 3.70 -14.64
N ASP A 278 -0.26 2.63 -15.34
CA ASP A 278 0.69 1.68 -15.90
C ASP A 278 1.55 2.31 -17.02
N LEU A 279 0.96 3.22 -17.80
CA LEU A 279 1.69 4.01 -18.79
C LEU A 279 2.70 4.96 -18.12
N ALA A 280 2.27 5.70 -17.10
CA ALA A 280 3.12 6.65 -16.39
C ALA A 280 4.23 5.95 -15.59
N THR A 281 3.97 4.74 -15.10
CA THR A 281 4.99 3.96 -14.40
C THR A 281 6.05 3.44 -15.35
N THR A 282 5.64 2.90 -16.49
CA THR A 282 6.54 2.52 -17.59
C THR A 282 7.33 3.74 -18.09
N ALA A 283 6.67 4.89 -18.26
CA ALA A 283 7.33 6.14 -18.64
C ALA A 283 8.39 6.56 -17.64
N GLY A 284 8.14 6.43 -16.33
CA GLY A 284 9.10 6.72 -15.27
C GLY A 284 10.32 5.79 -15.30
N TYR A 285 10.13 4.49 -15.56
CA TYR A 285 11.25 3.54 -15.71
C TYR A 285 12.12 3.85 -16.94
N ILE A 286 11.50 4.07 -18.10
CA ILE A 286 12.25 4.40 -19.33
C ILE A 286 12.93 5.78 -19.17
N SER A 287 12.29 6.69 -18.46
CA SER A 287 12.86 8.00 -18.12
C SER A 287 14.12 7.91 -17.24
N MET A 288 14.25 6.90 -16.38
CA MET A 288 15.47 6.66 -15.61
C MET A 288 16.62 6.10 -16.46
N MET A 289 16.34 5.59 -17.66
CA MET A 289 17.36 5.15 -18.63
C MET A 289 17.89 6.29 -19.51
N ILE A 290 17.28 7.48 -19.47
CA ILE A 290 17.72 8.64 -20.25
C ILE A 290 19.16 9.08 -19.92
N PRO A 291 19.60 9.17 -18.64
CA PRO A 291 20.98 9.53 -18.30
C PRO A 291 22.07 8.65 -18.93
N PRO A 292 22.01 7.30 -18.87
CA PRO A 292 22.99 6.46 -19.55
C PRO A 292 22.83 6.45 -21.08
N LEU A 293 21.60 6.51 -21.61
CA LEU A 293 21.38 6.53 -23.06
C LEU A 293 21.91 7.80 -23.72
N SER A 294 21.67 8.96 -23.10
CA SER A 294 22.22 10.24 -23.56
C SER A 294 23.74 10.26 -23.53
N TRP A 295 24.36 9.59 -22.55
CA TRP A 295 25.81 9.48 -22.48
C TRP A 295 26.37 8.68 -23.65
N ALA A 296 25.73 7.55 -23.99
CA ALA A 296 26.09 6.75 -25.16
C ALA A 296 25.92 7.55 -26.47
N MET A 297 24.83 8.31 -26.62
CA MET A 297 24.59 9.14 -27.80
C MET A 297 25.61 10.28 -27.97
N VAL A 298 26.01 10.91 -26.87
CA VAL A 298 26.94 12.05 -26.90
C VAL A 298 28.40 11.60 -27.04
N LYS A 299 28.73 10.38 -26.59
CA LYS A 299 30.08 9.82 -26.70
C LYS A 299 30.38 9.23 -28.09
N GLY A 300 29.35 8.79 -28.81
CA GLY A 300 29.48 8.13 -30.12
C GLY A 300 29.91 6.67 -29.97
#